data_AF-A0A9E0GCI6-F1
#
_entry.id   AF-A0A9E0GCI6-F1
#
_cell.length_a   1.000
_cell.length_b   1.000
_cell.length_c   1.000
_cell.angle_alpha   90.00
_cell.angle_beta   90.00
_cell.angle_gamma   90.00
#
_symmetry.space_group_name_H-M   'P 1'
#
loop_
_entity.id
_entity.type
_entity.pdbx_description
1 polymer ?
#
loop_
_entity_poly.entity_id
_entity_poly.type
_entity_poly.pdbx_seq_one_letter_code
_entity_poly.pdbx_strand_id
1 'polypeptide(L)' 'MNKINYQKQLDKVIENLGETKPTLLLHSCCAPCSSYVMEYLSQYFDITIDYYNPNIDSKEEYEKRVHEQQRLVSE' A
#
# COMPACT_ATOMS: atom_id res chain seq x y z
N MET A 1 16.25 1.85 26.43
CA MET A 1 15.35 1.04 25.58
C MET A 1 15.97 0.96 24.20
N ASN A 2 16.27 -0.24 23.69
CA ASN A 2 16.86 -0.37 22.34
C ASN A 2 15.79 -0.02 21.30
N LYS A 3 16.09 0.93 20.41
CA LYS A 3 15.17 1.37 19.36
C LYS A 3 15.03 0.26 18.31
N ILE A 4 13.82 -0.28 18.16
CA ILE A 4 13.52 -1.27 17.12
C ILE A 4 13.56 -0.57 15.76
N ASN A 5 14.25 -1.16 14.79
CA ASN A 5 14.20 -0.74 13.40
C ASN A 5 13.17 -1.62 12.67
N TYR A 6 12.01 -1.05 12.35
CA TYR A 6 10.92 -1.77 11.69
C TYR A 6 11.20 -2.15 10.24
N GLN A 7 12.05 -1.38 9.53
CA GLN A 7 12.48 -1.76 8.19
C GLN A 7 13.22 -3.10 8.22
N LYS A 8 14.19 -3.26 9.13
CA LYS A 8 14.91 -4.53 9.30
C LYS A 8 14.02 -5.69 9.73
N GLN A 9 12.88 -5.42 10.36
CA GLN A 9 11.91 -6.46 10.70
C GLN A 9 11.08 -6.85 9.47
N LEU A 10 10.66 -5.86 8.66
CA LEU A 10 9.98 -6.08 7.39
C LEU A 10 10.86 -6.88 6.42
N ASP A 11 12.13 -6.50 6.26
CA ASP A 11 13.08 -7.18 5.37
C ASP A 11 13.18 -8.67 5.73
N LYS A 12 13.25 -9.00 7.02
CA LYS A 12 13.25 -10.40 7.50
C LYS A 12 11.95 -11.13 7.20
N VAL A 13 10.80 -10.45 7.28
CA VAL A 13 9.51 -11.06 6.90
C VAL A 13 9.52 -11.39 5.41
N ILE A 14 9.97 -10.45 4.59
CA ILE A 14 10.07 -10.62 3.13
C ILE A 14 11.03 -11.76 2.76
N GLU A 15 12.21 -11.85 3.39
CA GLU A 15 13.18 -12.92 3.18
C GLU A 15 12.59 -14.32 3.44
N ASN A 16 11.66 -14.42 4.41
CA ASN A 16 11.01 -15.69 4.76
C ASN A 16 9.87 -16.09 3.81
N LEU A 17 9.49 -15.26 2.83
CA LEU A 17 8.45 -15.59 1.83
C LEU A 17 8.96 -16.53 0.72
N GLY A 18 10.27 -16.68 0.59
CA GLY A 18 10.90 -17.52 -0.44
C GLY A 18 10.60 -17.02 -1.86
N GLU A 19 10.37 -17.95 -2.79
CA GLU A 19 10.02 -17.63 -4.19
C GLU A 19 8.52 -17.37 -4.42
N THR A 20 7.70 -17.47 -3.36
CA THR A 20 6.26 -17.23 -3.49
C THR A 20 5.94 -15.74 -3.41
N LYS A 21 4.99 -15.29 -4.23
CA LYS A 21 4.45 -13.93 -4.20
C LYS A 21 3.05 -13.95 -3.57
N PRO A 22 2.93 -13.87 -2.23
CA PRO A 22 1.64 -13.98 -1.56
C PRO A 22 0.76 -12.77 -1.82
N THR A 23 -0.55 -12.96 -1.63
CA THR A 23 -1.53 -11.87 -1.75
C THR A 23 -1.51 -10.99 -0.51
N LEU A 24 -1.57 -9.67 -0.69
CA LEU A 24 -1.67 -8.68 0.37
C LEU A 24 -2.88 -7.76 0.15
N LEU A 25 -3.78 -7.69 1.14
CA LEU A 25 -4.81 -6.66 1.18
C LEU A 25 -4.22 -5.41 1.84
N LEU A 26 -4.08 -4.33 1.07
CA LEU A 26 -3.47 -3.08 1.52
C LEU A 26 -4.53 -1.98 1.58
N HIS A 27 -4.74 -1.44 2.78
CA HIS A 27 -5.56 -0.26 2.96
C HIS A 27 -4.86 1.00 2.40
N SER A 28 -5.57 1.78 1.56
CA SER A 28 -5.11 3.10 1.10
C SER A 28 -6.18 4.15 1.39
N CYS A 29 -5.77 5.25 2.03
CA CYS A 29 -6.64 6.40 2.23
C CYS A 29 -6.52 7.45 1.12
N CYS A 30 -5.45 7.41 0.31
CA CYS A 30 -5.19 8.32 -0.81
C CYS A 30 -3.98 7.86 -1.63
N ALA A 31 -3.94 8.14 -2.95
CA ALA A 31 -2.83 7.76 -3.82
C ALA A 31 -1.42 8.19 -3.34
N PRO A 32 -1.17 9.46 -2.95
CA PRO A 32 0.16 9.84 -2.46
C PRO A 32 0.50 9.25 -1.10
N CYS A 33 -0.50 8.84 -0.31
CA CYS A 33 -0.30 8.20 0.98
C CYS A 33 0.25 6.77 0.82
N SER A 34 -0.16 6.08 -0.25
CA SER A 34 0.19 4.69 -0.50
C SER A 34 1.33 4.49 -1.51
N SER A 35 1.76 5.52 -2.24
CA SER A 35 2.63 5.37 -3.43
C SER A 35 3.92 4.62 -3.13
N TYR A 36 4.74 5.09 -2.18
CA TYR A 36 5.98 4.41 -1.82
C TYR A 36 5.74 2.99 -1.30
N VAL A 37 4.71 2.80 -0.48
CA VAL A 37 4.40 1.50 0.12
C VAL A 37 3.98 0.50 -0.96
N MET A 38 3.15 0.92 -1.92
CA MET A 38 2.75 0.09 -3.05
C MET A 38 3.91 -0.23 -3.97
N GLU A 39 4.67 0.79 -4.37
CA GLU A 39 5.83 0.62 -5.26
C GLU A 39 6.82 -0.39 -4.66
N TYR A 40 7.15 -0.22 -3.38
CA TYR A 40 8.07 -1.12 -2.68
C TYR A 40 7.48 -2.52 -2.49
N LEU A 41 6.26 -2.66 -1.96
CA LEU A 41 5.68 -3.97 -1.63
C LEU A 41 5.21 -4.75 -2.86
N SER A 42 4.90 -4.10 -3.98
CA SER A 42 4.45 -4.78 -5.21
C SER A 42 5.51 -5.72 -5.81
N GLN A 43 6.78 -5.51 -5.44
CA GLN A 43 7.90 -6.39 -5.79
C GLN A 43 7.82 -7.76 -5.09
N TYR A 44 7.14 -7.81 -3.94
CA TYR A 44 7.11 -8.98 -3.05
C TYR A 44 5.70 -9.58 -2.87
N PHE A 45 4.65 -8.81 -3.15
CA PHE A 45 3.25 -9.19 -2.91
C PHE A 45 2.36 -8.91 -4.11
N ASP A 46 1.35 -9.75 -4.31
CA ASP A 46 0.22 -9.45 -5.19
C ASP A 46 -0.81 -8.64 -4.41
N ILE A 47 -0.86 -7.34 -4.68
CA ILE A 47 -1.58 -6.38 -3.86
C ILE A 47 -3.02 -6.20 -4.36
N THR A 48 -3.98 -6.33 -3.44
CA THR A 48 -5.34 -5.81 -3.61
C THR A 48 -5.49 -4.57 -2.73
N ILE A 49 -5.98 -3.47 -3.30
CA ILE A 49 -6.15 -2.22 -2.57
C ILE A 49 -7.57 -2.14 -1.98
N ASP A 50 -7.64 -1.96 -0.67
CA ASP A 50 -8.84 -1.54 0.04
C ASP A 50 -8.83 -0.01 0.17
N TYR A 51 -9.53 0.68 -0.73
CA TYR A 51 -9.59 2.14 -0.71
C TYR A 51 -10.67 2.61 0.27
N TYR A 52 -10.26 3.30 1.34
CA TYR A 52 -11.19 3.86 2.30
C TYR A 52 -10.62 5.10 3.00
N ASN A 53 -11.40 6.19 3.05
CA ASN A 53 -11.01 7.39 3.80
C ASN A 53 -12.27 8.08 4.37
N PRO A 54 -12.57 7.92 5.67
CA PRO A 54 -13.78 8.47 6.28
C PRO A 54 -13.76 10.00 6.41
N ASN A 55 -12.62 10.64 6.17
CA ASN A 55 -12.48 12.08 6.29
C ASN A 55 -12.80 12.85 5.00
N ILE A 56 -13.15 12.13 3.91
CA ILE A 56 -13.58 12.76 2.67
C ILE A 56 -15.07 13.06 2.77
N ASP A 57 -15.42 14.34 2.76
CA ASP A 57 -16.76 14.84 3.00
C ASP A 57 -17.65 14.83 1.75
N SER A 58 -17.06 15.09 0.58
CA SER A 58 -17.76 15.22 -0.69
C SER A 58 -17.48 14.03 -1.60
N LYS A 59 -18.53 13.58 -2.28
CA LYS A 59 -18.46 12.50 -3.27
C LYS A 59 -17.47 12.83 -4.41
N GLU A 60 -17.46 14.09 -4.86
CA GLU A 60 -16.56 14.54 -5.93
C GLU A 60 -15.08 14.39 -5.54
N GLU A 61 -14.72 14.81 -4.32
CA GLU A 61 -13.35 14.64 -3.82
C GLU A 61 -13.02 13.16 -3.64
N TYR A 62 -13.97 12.34 -3.16
CA TYR A 62 -13.76 10.90 -3.04
C TYR A 62 -13.45 10.26 -4.40
N GLU A 63 -14.27 10.53 -5.42
CA GLU A 63 -14.10 10.02 -6.77
C GLU A 63 -12.77 10.49 -7.38
N LYS A 64 -12.42 11.76 -7.21
CA LYS A 64 -11.13 12.31 -7.65
C LYS A 64 -9.94 11.54 -7.05
N ARG A 65 -9.99 11.25 -5.75
CA ARG A 65 -8.91 10.53 -5.05
C ARG A 65 -8.85 9.05 -5.42
N VAL A 66 -10.00 8.42 -5.66
CA VAL A 66 -10.08 7.05 -6.22
C VAL A 66 -9.49 7.00 -7.62
N HIS A 67 -9.84 7.95 -8.50
CA HIS A 67 -9.30 8.01 -9.86
C HIS A 67 -7.78 8.21 -9.85
N GLU A 68 -7.26 9.04 -8.95
CA GLU A 68 -5.81 9.21 -8.79
C GLU A 68 -5.13 7.92 -8.30
N GLN A 69 -5.78 7.16 -7.40
CA GLN A 69 -5.30 5.84 -6.97
C GLN A 69 -5.27 4.85 -8.13
N GLN A 70 -6.33 4.79 -8.93
CA GLN A 70 -6.41 3.94 -10.12
C GLN A 70 -5.34 4.32 -11.16
N ARG A 71 -5.11 5.62 -11.36
CA ARG A 71 -4.06 6.14 -12.24
C ARG A 71 -2.69 5.64 -11.81
N LEU A 72 -2.35 5.80 -10.53
CA LEU A 72 -1.09 5.33 -9.94
C LEU A 72 -0.92 3.81 -10.07
N VAL A 73 -1.98 3.01 -9.90
CA VAL A 73 -1.93 1.55 -10.08
C VAL A 73 -1.66 1.14 -11.53
N SER A 74 -2.00 2.01 -12.50
CA SER A 74 -1.89 1.73 -13.93
C SER A 74 -0.59 2.24 -14.56
N GLU A 75 0.25 2.95 -13.80
CA GLU A 75 1.59 3.38 -14.24
C GLU A 75 2.63 2.26 -14.12
#